data_AF-D1QRB7-F1
#
_entry.id   AF-D1QRB7-F1
#
_cell.length_a   1.000
_cell.length_b   1.000
_cell.length_c   1.000
_cell.angle_alpha   90.00
_cell.angle_beta   90.00
_cell.angle_gamma   90.00
#
_symmetry.space_group_name_H-M   'P 1'
#
loop_
_entity.id
_entity.type
_entity.pdbx_description
1 polymer ?
#
loop_
_entity_poly.entity_id
_entity_poly.type
_entity_poly.pdbx_seq_one_letter_code
_entity_poly.pdbx_strand_id
1 'polypeptide(L)'
;MNSVSNVARSIHYLNKRNITSVRAFLDNDDAGRKAVQEFVNAGFKVEDMAVYYRDFKDLNEFHVSRVREQQKKLEKTPNTSNKRKQVKLKIR
;
A
#
# COMPACT_ATOMS: atom_id res chain seq x y z
N MET A 1 5.50 6.11 6.39
CA MET A 1 6.06 7.33 5.77
C MET A 1 4.98 7.87 4.86
N ASN A 2 4.52 9.12 5.05
CA ASN A 2 3.32 9.63 4.37
C ASN A 2 3.64 10.56 3.18
N SER A 3 4.92 10.82 2.92
CA SER A 3 5.37 11.65 1.80
C SER A 3 6.80 11.27 1.43
N VAL A 4 7.12 11.34 0.14
CA VAL A 4 8.46 11.10 -0.43
C VAL A 4 9.51 12.11 0.06
N SER A 5 9.10 13.28 0.55
CA SER A 5 10.01 14.24 1.20
C SER A 5 10.64 13.70 2.50
N ASN A 6 10.05 12.66 3.09
CA ASN A 6 10.55 12.02 4.31
C ASN A 6 11.47 10.82 4.06
N VAL A 7 11.86 10.55 2.81
CA VAL A 7 12.68 9.38 2.44
C VAL A 7 14.02 9.40 3.16
N ALA A 8 14.77 10.50 3.09
CA ALA A 8 16.07 10.62 3.76
C ALA A 8 15.98 10.37 5.29
N ARG A 9 14.95 10.94 5.94
CA ARG A 9 14.72 10.74 7.38
C ARG A 9 14.36 9.28 7.68
N SER A 10 13.58 8.64 6.82
CA SER A 10 13.19 7.24 6.95
C SER A 10 14.40 6.31 6.76
N ILE A 11 15.22 6.54 5.74
CA ILE A 11 16.49 5.81 5.51
C ILE A 11 17.36 5.85 6.76
N HIS A 12 17.60 7.05 7.29
CA HIS A 12 18.43 7.21 8.50
C HIS A 12 17.87 6.42 9.69
N TYR A 13 16.55 6.50 9.92
CA TYR A 13 15.89 5.82 11.02
C TYR A 13 15.91 4.30 10.87
N LEU A 14 15.70 3.79 9.66
CA LEU A 14 15.70 2.36 9.35
C LEU A 14 17.11 1.77 9.51
N ASN A 15 18.14 2.50 9.04
CA ASN A 15 19.53 2.12 9.23
C ASN A 15 19.92 2.06 10.72
N LYS A 16 19.50 3.05 11.52
CA LYS A 16 19.74 3.05 12.97
C LYS A 16 19.13 1.82 13.67
N ARG A 17 18.07 1.25 13.10
CA ARG A 17 17.39 0.05 13.61
C ARG A 17 17.85 -1.24 12.95
N ASN A 18 18.89 -1.22 12.12
CA ASN A 18 19.40 -2.37 11.36
C ASN A 18 18.33 -3.06 10.49
N ILE A 19 17.36 -2.30 10.00
CA ILE A 19 16.37 -2.83 9.05
C ILE A 19 17.02 -2.77 7.67
N THR A 20 16.99 -3.89 6.94
CA THR A 20 17.68 -4.02 5.64
C THR A 20 16.73 -4.23 4.46
N SER A 21 15.46 -4.53 4.74
CA SER A 21 14.43 -4.74 3.72
C SER A 21 13.25 -3.81 3.95
N VAL A 22 12.76 -3.20 2.87
CA VAL A 22 11.58 -2.34 2.89
C VAL A 22 10.63 -2.70 1.76
N ARG A 23 9.35 -2.56 2.03
CA ARG A 23 8.30 -2.66 1.03
C ARG A 23 7.76 -1.26 0.75
N ALA A 24 7.90 -0.80 -0.48
CA ALA A 24 7.53 0.55 -0.88
C ALA A 24 6.16 0.56 -1.56
N PHE A 25 5.20 1.22 -0.92
CA PHE A 25 3.90 1.55 -1.51
C PHE A 25 3.88 3.05 -1.78
N LEU A 26 4.33 3.43 -2.98
CA LEU A 26 4.43 4.82 -3.40
C LEU A 26 3.55 5.07 -4.63
N ASP A 27 3.27 6.33 -4.88
CA ASP A 27 2.55 6.77 -6.07
C ASP A 27 3.37 6.42 -7.33
N ASN A 28 2.69 6.10 -8.43
CA ASN A 28 3.34 5.71 -9.68
C ASN A 28 3.81 6.94 -10.50
N ASP A 29 4.26 7.98 -9.81
CA ASP A 29 4.80 9.21 -10.40
C ASP A 29 6.34 9.23 -10.32
N ASP A 30 6.94 10.27 -10.87
CA ASP A 30 8.41 10.42 -10.86
C ASP A 30 8.96 10.52 -9.44
N ALA A 31 8.21 11.11 -8.51
CA ALA A 31 8.64 11.29 -7.13
C ALA A 31 8.66 9.95 -6.38
N GLY A 32 7.65 9.10 -6.58
CA GLY A 32 7.60 7.74 -6.05
C GLY A 32 8.72 6.87 -6.60
N ARG A 33 8.94 6.89 -7.92
CA ARG A 33 10.06 6.17 -8.57
C ARG A 33 11.42 6.62 -8.03
N LYS A 34 11.62 7.93 -7.89
CA LYS A 34 12.86 8.49 -7.32
C LYS A 34 13.07 8.03 -5.87
N ALA A 35 12.02 8.02 -5.06
CA ALA A 35 12.09 7.55 -3.69
C ALA A 35 12.46 6.06 -3.58
N VAL A 36 11.91 5.18 -4.43
CA VAL A 36 12.35 3.77 -4.52
C VAL A 36 13.85 3.69 -4.82
N GLN A 37 14.33 4.47 -5.79
CA GLN A 37 15.74 4.49 -6.15
C GLN A 37 16.63 4.98 -5.00
N GLU A 38 16.19 5.98 -4.23
CA GLU A 38 16.93 6.44 -3.04
C GLU A 38 17.09 5.35 -1.98
N PHE A 39 16.05 4.53 -1.74
CA PHE A 39 16.16 3.38 -0.84
C PHE A 39 17.12 2.31 -1.39
N VAL A 40 17.07 2.03 -2.69
CA VAL A 40 18.00 1.08 -3.33
C VAL A 40 19.44 1.59 -3.23
N ASN A 41 19.68 2.86 -3.51
CA ASN A 41 21.00 3.50 -3.40
C ASN A 41 21.53 3.50 -1.96
N ALA A 42 20.64 3.58 -0.97
CA ALA A 42 20.99 3.46 0.43
C ALA A 42 21.27 2.01 0.89
N GLY A 43 21.21 1.03 -0.02
CA GLY A 43 21.56 -0.37 0.23
C GLY A 43 20.42 -1.23 0.76
N PHE A 44 19.18 -0.76 0.70
CA PHE A 44 18.03 -1.55 1.13
C PHE A 44 17.61 -2.57 0.06
N LYS A 45 17.12 -3.73 0.49
CA LYS A 45 16.31 -4.62 -0.33
C LYS A 45 14.92 -4.03 -0.45
N VAL A 46 14.64 -3.36 -1.56
CA VAL A 46 13.36 -2.69 -1.80
C VAL A 46 12.46 -3.58 -2.63
N GLU A 47 11.31 -3.97 -2.06
CA GLU A 47 10.22 -4.52 -2.84
C GLU A 47 9.31 -3.39 -3.31
N ASP A 48 9.36 -3.07 -4.59
CA ASP A 48 8.47 -2.09 -5.21
C ASP A 48 7.08 -2.69 -5.41
N MET A 49 6.09 -2.16 -4.68
CA MET A 49 4.71 -2.60 -4.78
C MET A 49 3.93 -1.89 -5.89
N ALA A 50 4.45 -0.79 -6.44
CA ALA A 50 3.81 -0.10 -7.56
C ALA A 50 3.66 -1.02 -8.78
N VAL A 51 4.51 -2.06 -8.89
CA VAL A 51 4.41 -3.13 -9.89
C VAL A 51 3.03 -3.80 -9.93
N TYR A 52 2.33 -3.91 -8.78
CA TYR A 52 1.00 -4.54 -8.67
C TYR A 52 -0.15 -3.63 -9.08
N TYR A 53 0.08 -2.32 -9.17
CA TYR A 53 -0.92 -1.32 -9.53
C TYR A 53 -0.40 -0.33 -10.57
N ARG A 54 0.43 -0.81 -11.52
CA ARG A 54 1.07 0.01 -12.55
C ARG A 54 0.09 0.82 -13.40
N ASP A 55 -1.12 0.33 -13.59
CA ASP A 55 -2.16 1.00 -14.38
C ASP A 55 -2.93 2.08 -13.59
N PHE A 56 -2.58 2.28 -12.31
CA PHE A 56 -3.24 3.22 -11.40
C PHE A 56 -2.23 4.26 -10.91
N LYS A 57 -2.72 5.46 -10.58
CA LYS A 57 -1.88 6.54 -10.06
C LYS A 57 -1.28 6.16 -8.71
N ASP A 58 -2.09 5.54 -7.86
CA ASP A 58 -1.72 5.21 -6.49
C ASP A 58 -2.46 3.96 -5.99
N LEU A 59 -2.07 3.51 -4.80
CA LEU A 59 -2.69 2.35 -4.16
C LEU A 59 -4.17 2.58 -3.83
N ASN A 60 -4.57 3.82 -3.52
CA ASN A 60 -5.96 4.14 -3.20
C ASN A 60 -6.86 3.97 -4.42
N GLU A 61 -6.43 4.43 -5.58
CA GLU A 61 -7.16 4.29 -6.84
C GLU A 61 -7.30 2.81 -7.23
N PHE A 62 -6.22 2.04 -7.10
CA PHE A 62 -6.26 0.59 -7.27
C PHE A 62 -7.25 -0.08 -6.31
N HIS A 63 -7.22 0.33 -5.03
CA HIS A 63 -8.11 -0.22 -4.01
C HIS A 63 -9.58 0.07 -4.33
N VAL A 64 -9.91 1.31 -4.70
CA VAL A 64 -11.28 1.70 -5.09
C VAL A 64 -11.74 0.93 -6.31
N SER A 65 -10.88 0.77 -7.33
CA SER A 65 -11.17 -0.03 -8.52
C SER A 65 -11.50 -1.48 -8.15
N ARG A 66 -10.65 -2.13 -7.35
CA ARG A 66 -10.84 -3.51 -6.88
C ARG A 66 -12.13 -3.68 -6.07
N VAL A 67 -12.43 -2.77 -5.16
CA VAL A 67 -13.65 -2.83 -4.34
C VAL A 67 -14.90 -2.68 -5.21
N ARG A 68 -14.90 -1.75 -6.18
CA ARG A 68 -16.01 -1.59 -7.14
C ARG A 68 -16.20 -2.83 -8.00
N GLU A 69 -15.12 -3.43 -8.49
CA GLU A 69 -15.20 -4.69 -9.24
C GLU A 69 -15.78 -5.84 -8.41
N GLN A 70 -15.36 -5.96 -7.14
CA GLN A 70 -15.90 -6.97 -6.22
C GLN A 70 -17.38 -6.74 -5.92
N GLN A 71 -17.82 -5.49 -5.72
CA GLN A 71 -19.22 -5.15 -5.54
C GLN A 71 -20.06 -5.52 -6.78
N LYS A 72 -19.58 -5.17 -7.99
CA LYS A 72 -20.26 -5.56 -9.25
C LYS A 72 -20.33 -7.08 -9.45
N LYS A 73 -19.32 -7.83 -8.99
CA LYS A 73 -19.36 -9.31 -9.03
C LYS A 73 -20.34 -9.88 -8.01
N LEU A 74 -20.43 -9.29 -6.81
CA LEU A 74 -21.38 -9.67 -5.78
C LEU A 74 -22.84 -9.36 -6.17
N GLU A 75 -23.09 -8.24 -6.86
CA GLU A 75 -24.41 -7.89 -7.42
C GLU A 75 -24.87 -8.87 -8.52
N LYS A 76 -23.93 -9.55 -9.19
CA LYS A 76 -24.22 -10.56 -10.22
C LYS A 76 -24.38 -11.98 -9.68
N THR A 77 -24.00 -12.25 -8.43
CA THR A 77 -24.31 -13.50 -7.74
C THR A 77 -25.66 -13.40 -7.03
N PRO A 78 -26.55 -14.42 -7.10
CA PRO A 78 -27.80 -14.37 -6.36
C PRO A 78 -27.51 -14.20 -4.87
N ASN A 79 -28.12 -13.18 -4.26
CA ASN A 79 -27.95 -12.82 -2.86
C ASN A 79 -28.30 -13.97 -1.91
N THR A 80 -27.31 -14.79 -1.51
CA THR A 80 -27.38 -15.49 -0.22
C THR A 80 -26.89 -14.53 0.85
N SER A 81 -27.87 -13.88 1.49
CA SER A 81 -27.74 -12.92 2.57
C SER A 81 -26.86 -13.42 3.71
N ASN A 82 -25.65 -12.86 3.85
CA ASN A 82 -24.89 -12.94 5.10
C ASN A 82 -24.85 -11.56 5.75
N LYS A 83 -25.87 -11.29 6.59
CA LYS A 83 -25.88 -10.17 7.54
C LYS A 83 -24.60 -10.24 8.36
N ARG A 84 -23.68 -9.29 8.14
CA ARG A 84 -22.50 -9.09 9.00
C ARG A 84 -23.00 -8.84 10.43
N LYS A 85 -22.87 -9.82 11.32
CA LYS A 85 -23.11 -9.65 12.75
C LYS A 85 -22.04 -8.69 13.27
N GLN A 86 -22.42 -7.45 13.61
CA GLN A 86 -21.57 -6.55 14.39
C GLN A 86 -21.31 -7.21 15.74
N VAL A 87 -20.06 -7.59 16.00
CA VAL A 87 -19.62 -8.03 17.33
C VAL A 87 -19.42 -6.77 18.16
N LYS A 88 -20.37 -6.47 19.07
CA LYS A 88 -20.16 -5.48 20.14
C LYS A 88 -19.21 -6.09 21.18
N LEU A 89 -17.96 -5.65 21.21
CA LEU A 89 -17.08 -5.90 22.35
C LEU A 89 -17.56 -5.06 23.54
N LYS A 90 -18.05 -5.73 24.60
CA LYS A 90 -18.21 -5.12 25.92
C LYS A 90 -16.86 -5.21 26.64
N ILE A 91 -16.28 -4.06 26.95
CA ILE A 91 -15.13 -3.95 27.87
C ILE A 91 -15.69 -4.16 29.29
N ARG A 92 -15.01 -5.00 30.08
CA ARG A 92 -15.37 -5.37 31.44
C ARG A 92 -14.71 -4.43 32.45
#